data_AF-A0A1F9CSI7-F1
#
_entry.id   AF-A0A1F9CSI7-F1
#
_cell.length_a   1.000
_cell.length_b   1.000
_cell.length_c   1.000
_cell.angle_alpha   90.00
_cell.angle_beta   90.00
_cell.angle_gamma   90.00
#
_symmetry.space_group_name_H-M   'P 1'
#
loop_
_entity.id
_entity.type
_entity.pdbx_description
1 polymer ?
#
loop_
_entity_poly.entity_id
_entity_poly.type
_entity_poly.pdbx_seq_one_letter_code
_entity_poly.pdbx_strand_id
1 'polypeptide(L)'
;MILSGVERLDYLGEQGAARRLYEALRKVILEGKHVTRDLGGSAGTHAYAEALIKALFREGSVVCPMTPPFSRPASYSISNRRREFPSPSYRRT
;
A
#
# COMPACT_ATOMS: atom_id res chain seq x y z
N MET A 1 9.22 9.46 -3.77
CA MET A 1 9.04 8.02 -4.07
C MET A 1 7.78 7.39 -3.47
N ILE A 2 6.97 8.10 -2.67
CA ILE A 2 5.81 7.49 -1.99
C ILE A 2 4.65 7.20 -2.97
N LEU A 3 4.40 8.08 -3.94
CA LEU A 3 3.34 7.88 -4.93
C LEU A 3 3.57 6.62 -5.78
N SER A 4 4.81 6.32 -6.16
CA SER A 4 5.15 5.07 -6.85
C SER A 4 4.79 3.82 -6.03
N GLY A 5 4.84 3.91 -4.69
CA GLY A 5 4.37 2.85 -3.80
C GLY A 5 2.85 2.69 -3.83
N VAL A 6 2.10 3.80 -3.93
CA VAL A 6 0.63 3.78 -4.09
C VAL A 6 0.24 3.06 -5.38
N GLU A 7 0.83 3.46 -6.51
CA GLU A 7 0.54 2.84 -7.82
C GLU A 7 0.89 1.35 -7.83
N ARG A 8 1.96 0.96 -7.13
CA ARG A 8 2.34 -0.45 -6.99
C ARG A 8 1.34 -1.25 -6.17
N LEU A 9 0.78 -0.66 -5.10
CA LEU A 9 -0.27 -1.31 -4.31
C LEU A 9 -1.54 -1.50 -5.15
N ASP A 10 -1.91 -0.50 -5.94
CA ASP A 10 -3.05 -0.60 -6.86
C ASP A 10 -2.82 -1.70 -7.92
N TYR A 11 -1.62 -1.76 -8.52
CA TYR A 11 -1.23 -2.81 -9.45
C TYR A 11 -1.30 -4.23 -8.85
N LEU A 12 -1.00 -4.38 -7.54
CA LEU A 12 -1.11 -5.66 -6.83
C LEU A 12 -2.56 -6.02 -6.44
N GLY A 13 -3.54 -5.15 -6.70
CA GLY A 13 -4.94 -5.31 -6.31
C GLY A 13 -5.25 -4.84 -4.89
N GLU A 14 -4.30 -4.23 -4.19
CA GLU A 14 -4.43 -3.73 -2.81
C GLU A 14 -5.02 -2.31 -2.78
N GLN A 15 -6.16 -2.14 -3.46
CA GLN A 15 -6.78 -0.82 -3.70
C GLN A 15 -7.15 -0.08 -2.41
N GLY A 16 -7.59 -0.82 -1.38
CA GLY A 16 -7.92 -0.23 -0.07
C GLY A 16 -6.70 0.32 0.66
N ALA A 17 -5.55 -0.35 0.56
CA ALA A 17 -4.29 0.16 1.09
C ALA A 17 -3.78 1.35 0.26
N ALA A 18 -3.83 1.25 -1.07
CA ALA A 18 -3.44 2.32 -1.99
C ALA A 18 -4.23 3.61 -1.71
N ARG A 19 -5.56 3.52 -1.60
CA ARG A 19 -6.43 4.67 -1.34
C ARG A 19 -6.14 5.32 0.02
N ARG A 20 -5.95 4.53 1.08
CA ARG A 20 -5.62 5.07 2.42
C ARG A 20 -4.29 5.83 2.40
N LEU A 21 -3.28 5.28 1.73
CA LEU A 21 -1.97 5.92 1.60
C LEU A 21 -2.05 7.21 0.76
N TYR A 22 -2.82 7.19 -0.33
CA TYR A 22 -3.05 8.37 -1.16
C TYR A 22 -3.75 9.49 -0.39
N GLU A 23 -4.82 9.19 0.35
CA GLU A 23 -5.55 10.19 1.13
C GLU A 23 -4.69 10.76 2.27
N ALA A 24 -3.90 9.93 2.96
CA ALA A 24 -2.97 10.41 3.97
C ALA A 24 -1.92 11.35 3.36
N LEU A 25 -1.37 11.00 2.20
CA LEU A 25 -0.42 11.84 1.48
C LEU A 25 -1.05 13.18 1.07
N ARG A 26 -2.27 13.14 0.52
CA ARG A 26 -3.04 14.33 0.15
C ARG A 26 -3.29 15.24 1.36
N LYS A 27 -3.68 14.67 2.51
CA LYS A 27 -3.90 15.43 3.76
C LYS A 27 -2.63 16.13 4.22
N VAL A 28 -1.48 15.44 4.26
CA VAL A 28 -0.21 16.01 4.74
C VAL A 28 0.29 17.13 3.81
N ILE A 29 0.16 16.95 2.48
CA ILE A 29 0.56 17.96 1.51
C ILE A 29 -0.35 19.20 1.61
N LEU A 30 -1.67 19.01 1.71
CA LEU A 30 -2.62 20.12 1.87
C LEU A 30 -2.41 20.88 3.19
N GLU A 31 -2.03 20.19 4.28
CA GLU A 31 -1.73 20.85 5.55
C GLU A 31 -0.47 21.71 5.47
N GLY A 32 0.48 21.40 4.58
CA GLY A 32 1.67 22.23 4.29
C GLY A 32 2.69 22.36 5.42
N LYS A 33 2.43 21.83 6.62
CA LYS A 33 3.30 22.02 7.81
C LYS A 33 4.57 21.17 7.79
N HIS A 34 4.49 19.96 7.25
CA HIS A 34 5.58 18.97 7.28
C HIS A 34 6.12 18.63 5.88
N VAL A 35 5.97 19.53 4.91
CA VAL A 35 6.38 19.28 3.52
C VAL A 35 7.88 19.56 3.32
N THR A 36 8.49 18.83 2.39
CA THR A 36 9.93 18.94 2.10
C THR A 36 10.25 20.24 1.36
N ARG A 37 11.55 20.56 1.31
CA ARG A 37 12.05 21.79 0.65
C ARG A 37 11.61 21.93 -0.80
N ASP A 38 11.50 20.82 -1.53
CA ASP A 38 11.07 20.79 -2.94
C ASP A 38 9.61 21.23 -3.12
N LEU A 39 8.80 21.12 -2.07
CA LEU A 39 7.40 21.54 -2.04
C LEU A 39 7.21 22.90 -1.32
N GLY A 40 8.30 23.62 -1.05
CA GLY A 40 8.27 24.94 -0.40
C GLY A 40 8.22 24.92 1.12
N GLY A 41 8.46 23.77 1.77
CA GLY A 41 8.53 23.65 3.22
C GLY A 41 9.96 23.63 3.77
N SER A 42 10.07 23.41 5.07
CA SER A 42 11.36 23.30 5.79
C SER A 42 11.59 21.91 6.40
N ALA A 43 10.66 20.96 6.18
CA ALA A 43 10.74 19.66 6.83
C ALA A 43 11.76 18.73 6.15
N GLY A 44 12.48 17.95 6.95
CA GLY A 44 13.30 16.85 6.47
C GLY A 44 12.47 15.61 6.12
N THR A 45 13.10 14.66 5.42
CA THR A 45 12.46 13.41 4.97
C THR A 45 11.83 12.60 6.12
N HIS A 46 12.51 12.52 7.27
CA HIS A 46 12.00 11.81 8.44
C HIS A 46 10.74 12.48 9.01
N ALA A 47 10.73 13.81 9.14
CA ALA A 47 9.58 14.55 9.64
C ALA A 47 8.36 14.40 8.72
N TYR A 48 8.58 14.40 7.40
CA TYR A 48 7.51 14.13 6.42
C TYR A 48 6.97 12.69 6.56
N ALA A 49 7.84 11.70 6.74
CA ALA A 49 7.43 10.31 6.93
C ALA A 49 6.63 10.11 8.23
N GLU A 50 7.05 10.73 9.34
CA GLU A 50 6.31 10.72 10.61
C GLU A 50 4.93 11.36 10.48
N ALA A 51 4.83 12.50 9.79
CA ALA A 51 3.55 13.15 9.53
C ALA A 51 2.61 12.25 8.71
N LEU A 52 3.14 11.50 7.74
CA LEU A 52 2.38 10.55 6.94
C LEU A 52 1.89 9.34 7.75
N ILE A 53 2.75 8.74 8.58
CA ILE A 53 2.39 7.65 9.50
C ILE A 53 1.29 8.13 10.44
N LYS A 54 1.45 9.32 11.02
CA LYS A 54 0.44 9.92 11.88
C LYS A 54 -0.89 10.11 11.15
N ALA A 55 -0.88 10.59 9.90
CA ALA A 55 -2.09 10.77 9.10
C ALA A 55 -2.77 9.43 8.73
N LEU A 56 -2.00 8.36 8.53
CA LEU A 56 -2.50 7.01 8.24
C LEU A 56 -3.26 6.38 9.43
N PHE A 57 -2.74 6.55 10.66
CA PHE A 57 -3.25 5.87 11.84
C PHE A 57 -4.20 6.72 12.71
N ARG A 58 -4.46 8.00 12.37
CA ARG A 58 -5.32 8.89 13.19
C ARG A 58 -6.83 8.76 12.99
N GLU A 59 -7.28 7.85 12.13
CA GLU A 59 -8.71 7.55 11.99
C GLU A 59 -8.89 6.05 12.23
N GLY A 60 -9.35 5.72 13.43
CA GLY A 60 -9.92 4.41 13.72
C GLY A 60 -11.18 4.21 12.90
N SER A 61 -11.03 3.74 11.66
CA SER A 61 -12.09 3.10 10.89
C SER A 61 -11.51 2.49 9.61
N VAL A 62 -11.37 1.17 9.62
CA VAL A 62 -11.99 0.23 8.68
C VAL A 62 -11.03 -0.94 8.46
N VAL A 63 -11.42 -2.02 9.12
CA VAL A 63 -11.17 -3.40 8.73
C VAL A 63 -11.43 -3.52 7.23
N CYS A 64 -10.40 -3.77 6.41
CA CYS A 64 -10.70 -4.40 5.12
C CYS A 64 -11.23 -5.79 5.47
N PRO A 65 -12.47 -6.17 5.12
CA PRO A 65 -12.74 -7.59 5.01
C PRO A 65 -11.74 -8.06 3.96
N MET A 66 -10.75 -8.83 4.40
CA MET A 66 -9.89 -9.63 3.53
C MET A 66 -10.78 -10.70 2.90
N THR A 67 -11.72 -10.32 2.04
CA THR A 67 -12.28 -11.23 1.06
C THR A 67 -11.39 -11.11 -0.17
N PRO A 68 -10.44 -12.04 -0.38
CA PRO A 68 -9.77 -12.12 -1.67
C PRO A 68 -10.83 -12.28 -2.77
N PRO A 69 -10.55 -11.87 -4.02
CA PRO A 69 -11.48 -12.07 -5.17
C PRO A 69 -11.78 -13.55 -5.47
N PHE A 70 -11.25 -14.48 -4.66
CA PHE A 70 -11.54 -15.90 -4.70
C PHE A 70 -11.99 -16.37 -3.32
N SER A 71 -13.30 -16.30 -3.03
CA SER A 71 -13.87 -17.00 -1.89
C SER A 71 -13.56 -18.49 -2.05
N ARG A 72 -12.76 -19.06 -1.15
CA ARG A 72 -12.55 -20.51 -1.11
C ARG A 72 -13.92 -21.19 -0.90
N PRO A 73 -14.38 -22.09 -1.77
CA PRO A 73 -15.54 -22.91 -1.43
C PRO A 73 -15.20 -23.76 -0.21
N ALA A 74 -16.20 -24.03 0.64
CA ALA A 74 -16.06 -24.66 1.96
C ALA A 74 -15.42 -26.06 1.97
N SER A 75 -15.09 -26.64 0.82
CA SER A 75 -14.59 -28.02 0.67
C SER A 75 -13.07 -28.18 0.67
N TYR A 76 -12.28 -27.10 0.70
CA TYR A 76 -10.82 -27.22 0.53
C TYR A 76 -10.08 -27.49 1.85
N SER A 77 -9.90 -28.77 2.22
CA SER A 77 -9.03 -29.15 3.33
C SER A 77 -7.55 -28.97 2.97
N ILE A 78 -6.79 -28.30 3.84
CA ILE A 78 -5.33 -28.12 3.66
C ILE A 78 -4.64 -29.38 4.15
N SER A 79 -4.41 -30.33 3.25
CA SER A 79 -3.46 -31.40 3.47
C SER A 79 -2.47 -31.41 2.30
N ASN A 80 -1.30 -30.84 2.57
CA ASN A 80 -0.05 -31.01 1.82
C ASN A 80 0.00 -30.46 0.38
N ARG A 81 0.65 -29.29 0.20
CA ARG A 81 1.34 -28.98 -1.07
C ARG A 81 2.58 -28.13 -0.82
N ARG A 82 3.75 -28.78 -0.84
CA ARG A 82 4.99 -28.16 -1.34
C ARG A 82 4.64 -27.58 -2.71
N ARG A 83 4.59 -26.25 -2.84
CA ARG A 83 4.43 -25.63 -4.16
C ARG A 83 5.80 -25.67 -4.82
N GLU A 84 6.04 -26.67 -5.65
CA GLU A 84 6.91 -26.47 -6.82
C GLU A 84 6.28 -25.33 -7.62
N PHE A 85 6.89 -24.16 -7.55
CA PHE A 85 6.61 -23.08 -8.47
C PHE A 85 7.23 -23.48 -9.82
N PRO A 86 6.46 -23.61 -10.91
CA PRO A 86 7.07 -23.80 -12.22
C PRO A 86 7.85 -22.53 -12.57
N SER A 87 9.17 -22.67 -12.74
CA SER A 87 10.05 -21.60 -13.20
C SER A 87 9.59 -21.09 -14.57
N PRO A 88 9.37 -19.78 -14.78
CA PRO A 88 9.01 -19.25 -16.09
C PRO A 88 10.14 -19.48 -17.10
N SER A 89 9.87 -20.23 -18.16
CA SER A 89 10.80 -20.39 -19.29
C SER A 89 10.80 -19.13 -20.15
N TYR A 90 11.68 -18.18 -19.83
CA TYR A 90 11.90 -17.02 -20.69
C TYR A 90 12.62 -17.47 -21.96
N ARG A 91 11.91 -17.49 -23.09
CA ARG A 91 12.49 -17.75 -24.41
C ARG A 91 13.34 -16.54 -24.79
N ARG A 92 14.67 -16.68 -24.69
CA ARG A 92 15.60 -15.71 -25.29
C ARG A 92 15.47 -15.82 -26.80
N THR A 93 14.89 -14.80 -27.43
CA THR A 93 15.12 -14.49 -28.85
C THR A 93 16.40 -13.70 -28.97
#